data_AF-A0A8X8BS66-F1
#
_entry.id   AF-A0A8X8BS66-F1
#
_cell.length_a   1.000
_cell.length_b   1.000
_cell.length_c   1.000
_cell.angle_alpha   90.00
_cell.angle_beta   90.00
_cell.angle_gamma   90.00
#
_symmetry.space_group_name_H-M   'P 1'
#
loop_
_entity.id
_entity.type
_entity.pdbx_description
1 polymer ?
#
loop_
_entity_poly.entity_id
_entity_poly.type
_entity_poly.pdbx_seq_one_letter_code
_entity_poly.pdbx_strand_id
1 'polypeptide(L)'
;MKKRLGCKPFKWYLENVYPELRVPDHQDIAFGALQQGSNCLDTLGHFADGVVGVYECHNAGGNQEWALTKDKSVKHMDLCLTVVDRAAGSQIKLQGCRENDSRQVSFEIKYSFVVIIIT
;
A
#
# COMPACT_ATOMS: atom_id res chain seq x y z
N MET A 1 36.31 -6.31 3.63
CA MET A 1 35.73 -7.66 3.83
C MET A 1 34.92 -8.14 2.63
N LYS A 2 33.85 -7.45 2.19
CA LYS A 2 33.03 -7.82 1.01
C LYS A 2 33.84 -8.07 -0.28
N LYS A 3 34.75 -7.16 -0.64
CA LYS A 3 35.62 -7.32 -1.83
C LYS A 3 36.59 -8.51 -1.74
N ARG A 4 37.03 -8.87 -0.53
CA ARG A 4 38.02 -9.93 -0.30
C ARG A 4 37.42 -11.34 -0.41
N LEU A 5 36.11 -11.47 -0.17
CA LEU A 5 35.39 -12.74 -0.18
C LEU A 5 34.62 -12.98 -1.50
N GLY A 6 34.77 -12.11 -2.51
CA GLY A 6 34.08 -12.26 -3.80
C GLY A 6 32.55 -12.24 -3.69
N CYS A 7 32.00 -11.54 -2.70
CA CYS A 7 30.55 -11.52 -2.47
C CYS A 7 29.80 -10.96 -3.69
N LYS A 8 28.68 -11.59 -4.03
CA LYS A 8 27.76 -11.09 -5.05
C LYS A 8 27.05 -9.80 -4.56
N PRO A 9 26.64 -8.91 -5.49
CA PRO A 9 25.88 -7.72 -5.12
C PRO A 9 24.51 -8.09 -4.52
N PHE A 10 23.92 -7.19 -3.72
CA PHE A 10 22.62 -7.45 -3.08
C PHE A 10 21.49 -7.72 -4.09
N LYS A 11 21.53 -7.06 -5.25
CA LYS A 11 20.62 -7.34 -6.38
C LYS A 11 20.62 -8.82 -6.77
N TRP A 12 21.80 -9.45 -6.84
CA TRP A 12 21.92 -10.88 -7.16
C TRP A 12 21.23 -11.75 -6.09
N TYR A 13 21.32 -11.37 -4.81
CA TYR A 13 20.65 -12.10 -3.73
C TYR A 13 19.13 -12.04 -3.87
N LEU A 14 18.57 -10.87 -4.15
CA LEU A 14 17.14 -10.70 -4.38
C LEU A 14 16.67 -11.52 -5.59
N GLU A 15 17.45 -11.56 -6.67
CA GLU A 15 17.08 -12.29 -7.88
C GLU A 15 17.27 -13.82 -7.79
N ASN A 16 18.17 -14.32 -6.93
CA ASN A 16 18.60 -15.73 -6.95
C ASN A 16 18.38 -16.49 -5.62
N VAL A 17 18.26 -15.78 -4.49
CA VAL A 17 18.13 -16.39 -3.16
C VAL A 17 16.76 -16.10 -2.54
N TYR A 18 16.21 -14.90 -2.76
CA TYR A 18 14.90 -14.53 -2.19
C TYR A 18 14.02 -13.77 -3.22
N PRO A 19 13.68 -14.40 -4.35
CA PRO A 19 12.94 -13.77 -5.47
C PRO A 19 11.48 -13.43 -5.16
N GLU A 20 10.88 -14.02 -4.15
CA GLU A 20 9.52 -13.73 -3.70
C GLU A 20 9.41 -12.42 -2.91
N LEU A 21 10.55 -11.87 -2.45
CA LEU A 21 10.57 -10.58 -1.79
C LEU A 21 10.21 -9.49 -2.81
N ARG A 22 8.97 -8.98 -2.72
CA ARG A 22 8.54 -7.83 -3.51
C ARG A 22 9.33 -6.61 -3.09
N VAL A 23 10.25 -6.18 -3.96
CA VAL A 23 10.87 -4.86 -3.85
C VAL A 23 9.83 -3.87 -4.34
N PRO A 24 9.45 -2.85 -3.55
CA PRO A 24 8.58 -1.76 -4.01
C PRO A 24 9.12 -1.21 -5.34
N ASP A 25 8.25 -0.91 -6.28
CA ASP A 25 8.70 -0.37 -7.56
C ASP A 25 9.50 0.91 -7.27
N HIS A 26 10.54 1.21 -8.06
CA HIS A 26 11.30 2.47 -7.96
C HIS A 26 10.41 3.71 -8.17
N GLN A 27 9.12 3.49 -8.42
CA GLN A 27 8.11 4.46 -8.73
C GLN A 27 7.16 4.76 -7.56
N ASP A 28 7.14 3.97 -6.49
CA ASP A 28 6.29 4.26 -5.34
C ASP A 28 6.88 5.42 -4.51
N ILE A 29 6.03 6.33 -4.05
CA ILE A 29 6.39 7.47 -3.20
C ILE A 29 6.66 6.99 -1.78
N ALA A 30 5.84 6.06 -1.29
CA ALA A 30 5.95 5.50 0.04
C ALA A 30 5.43 4.05 0.06
N PHE A 31 5.94 3.26 1.00
CA PHE A 31 5.59 1.86 1.18
C PHE A 31 5.61 1.50 2.67
N GLY A 32 4.66 0.69 3.12
CA GLY A 32 4.57 0.21 4.50
C GLY A 32 3.14 0.17 5.00
N ALA A 33 2.93 0.51 6.27
CA ALA A 33 1.61 0.54 6.89
C ALA A 33 1.03 1.96 6.98
N LEU A 34 -0.28 2.09 6.75
CA LEU A 34 -1.02 3.34 6.97
C LEU A 34 -1.59 3.35 8.39
N GLN A 35 -0.89 4.03 9.30
CA GLN A 35 -1.15 3.98 10.74
C GLN A 35 -1.99 5.17 11.23
N GLN A 36 -2.98 4.87 12.08
CA GLN A 36 -3.71 5.83 12.89
C GLN A 36 -3.72 5.34 14.35
N GLY A 37 -2.88 5.94 15.20
CA GLY A 37 -2.69 5.48 16.57
C GLY A 37 -2.03 4.09 16.60
N SER A 38 -2.62 3.12 17.31
CA SER A 38 -2.17 1.72 17.33
C SER A 38 -2.76 0.87 16.21
N ASN A 39 -3.62 1.45 15.37
CA ASN A 39 -4.32 0.72 14.31
C ASN A 39 -3.75 1.06 12.94
N CYS A 40 -3.83 0.11 12.02
CA CYS A 40 -3.38 0.19 10.65
C CYS A 40 -4.57 -0.02 9.70
N LEU A 41 -4.56 0.65 8.56
CA LEU A 41 -5.49 0.34 7.47
C LEU A 41 -5.28 -1.12 7.05
N ASP A 42 -6.36 -1.86 6.93
CA ASP A 42 -6.35 -3.30 6.78
C ASP A 42 -7.40 -3.72 5.74
N THR A 43 -7.03 -4.63 4.83
CA THR A 43 -7.98 -5.19 3.85
C THR A 43 -9.02 -6.11 4.48
N LEU A 44 -8.84 -6.50 5.74
CA LEU A 44 -9.63 -7.50 6.46
C LEU A 44 -9.67 -8.87 5.74
N GLY A 45 -8.69 -9.13 4.87
CA GLY A 45 -8.66 -10.30 4.00
C GLY A 45 -9.64 -10.22 2.81
N HIS A 46 -10.26 -9.07 2.57
CA HIS A 46 -11.13 -8.87 1.42
C HIS A 46 -10.34 -8.65 0.12
N PHE A 47 -11.00 -8.97 -1.00
CA PHE A 47 -10.50 -8.77 -2.37
C PHE A 47 -11.27 -7.64 -3.07
N ALA A 48 -11.33 -7.66 -4.41
CA ALA A 48 -12.07 -6.70 -5.22
C ALA A 48 -13.54 -6.56 -4.77
N ASP A 49 -14.03 -5.33 -4.80
CA ASP A 49 -15.32 -4.83 -4.31
C ASP A 49 -15.58 -5.02 -2.81
N GLY A 50 -14.59 -5.53 -2.07
CA GLY A 50 -14.58 -5.58 -0.61
C GLY A 50 -14.30 -4.23 0.02
N VAL A 51 -14.78 -4.06 1.26
CA VAL A 51 -14.51 -2.87 2.07
C VAL A 51 -13.19 -3.02 2.81
N VAL A 52 -12.56 -1.89 3.13
CA VAL A 52 -11.39 -1.81 4.01
C VAL A 52 -11.80 -1.38 5.41
N GLY A 53 -10.97 -1.69 6.39
CA GLY A 53 -11.16 -1.28 7.77
C GLY A 53 -9.85 -0.89 8.43
N VAL A 54 -9.88 -0.79 9.75
CA VAL A 54 -8.69 -0.62 10.57
C VAL A 54 -8.59 -1.77 11.56
N TYR A 55 -7.38 -2.27 11.79
CA TYR A 55 -7.09 -3.31 12.78
C TYR A 55 -5.80 -2.99 13.51
N GLU A 56 -5.52 -3.64 14.65
CA GLU A 56 -4.28 -3.41 15.39
C GLU A 56 -3.05 -3.67 14.50
N CYS A 57 -2.09 -2.75 14.51
CA CYS A 57 -0.88 -2.86 13.72
C CYS A 57 -0.03 -4.04 14.19
N HIS A 58 0.23 -5.01 13.32
CA HIS A 58 1.05 -6.19 13.65
C HIS A 58 2.44 -6.20 12.99
N ASN A 59 2.76 -5.19 12.18
CA ASN A 59 4.08 -5.00 11.55
C ASN A 59 4.61 -6.20 10.74
N ALA A 60 3.72 -7.06 10.25
CA ALA A 60 4.08 -8.27 9.49
C ALA A 60 3.82 -8.11 7.98
N GLY A 61 3.48 -6.90 7.52
CA GLY A 61 3.04 -6.65 6.15
C GLY A 61 1.67 -7.28 5.87
N GLY A 62 1.55 -8.05 4.79
CA GLY A 62 0.31 -8.75 4.46
C GLY A 62 -0.84 -7.78 4.16
N ASN A 63 -2.00 -8.03 4.76
CA ASN A 63 -3.21 -7.21 4.64
C ASN A 63 -3.07 -5.77 5.17
N GLN A 64 -1.99 -5.44 5.87
CA GLN A 64 -1.68 -4.09 6.37
C GLN A 64 -0.57 -3.39 5.55
N GLU A 65 -0.14 -3.98 4.45
CA GLU A 65 0.88 -3.42 3.56
C GLU A 65 0.24 -2.63 2.42
N TRP A 66 0.66 -1.37 2.29
CA TRP A 66 0.16 -0.41 1.32
C TRP A 66 1.31 0.33 0.64
N ALA A 67 1.08 0.73 -0.61
CA ALA A 67 1.95 1.60 -1.38
C ALA A 67 1.20 2.89 -1.74
N LEU A 68 1.88 4.03 -1.66
CA LEU A 68 1.44 5.28 -2.28
C LEU A 68 2.18 5.42 -3.61
N THR A 69 1.45 5.36 -4.71
CA THR A 69 2.02 5.40 -6.06
C THR A 69 2.25 6.84 -6.54
N LYS A 70 2.95 7.01 -7.67
CA LYS A 70 3.15 8.32 -8.32
C LYS A 70 1.87 8.95 -8.87
N ASP A 71 0.92 8.15 -9.32
CA ASP A 71 -0.42 8.56 -9.72
C ASP A 71 -1.31 8.91 -8.50
N LYS A 72 -0.74 8.92 -7.30
CA LYS A 72 -1.38 9.26 -6.04
C LYS A 72 -2.49 8.28 -5.65
N SER A 73 -2.41 7.02 -6.07
CA SER A 73 -3.32 5.97 -5.63
C SER A 73 -2.74 5.24 -4.40
N VAL A 74 -3.64 4.84 -3.50
CA VAL A 74 -3.30 3.99 -2.35
C VAL A 74 -3.59 2.54 -2.71
N LYS A 75 -2.53 1.75 -2.76
CA LYS A 75 -2.52 0.43 -3.39
C LYS A 75 -2.16 -0.66 -2.40
N HIS A 76 -2.88 -1.77 -2.45
CA HIS A 76 -2.52 -3.06 -1.86
C HIS A 76 -2.49 -4.10 -2.97
N MET A 77 -1.32 -4.70 -3.23
CA MET A 77 -1.10 -5.58 -4.38
C MET A 77 -1.51 -4.97 -5.73
N ASP A 78 -2.61 -5.35 -6.33
CA ASP A 78 -3.17 -4.82 -7.59
C ASP A 78 -4.50 -4.09 -7.38
N LEU A 79 -4.91 -3.90 -6.11
CA LEU A 79 -6.14 -3.23 -5.71
C LEU A 79 -5.84 -1.84 -5.14
N CYS A 80 -6.66 -0.87 -5.51
CA CYS A 80 -6.57 0.51 -5.09
C CYS A 80 -7.82 0.92 -4.30
N LEU A 81 -7.63 1.76 -3.28
CA LEU A 81 -8.73 2.40 -2.56
C LEU A 81 -9.55 3.25 -3.52
N THR A 82 -10.84 2.93 -3.66
CA THR A 82 -11.71 3.53 -4.66
C THR A 82 -13.01 4.03 -4.04
N VAL A 83 -13.34 5.29 -4.33
CA VAL A 83 -14.62 5.90 -3.96
C VAL A 83 -15.67 5.51 -4.99
N VAL A 84 -16.46 4.49 -4.65
CA VAL A 84 -17.52 3.98 -5.53
C VAL A 84 -18.80 4.83 -5.46
N ASP A 85 -19.03 5.53 -4.35
CA ASP A 85 -20.13 6.45 -4.14
C ASP A 85 -19.62 7.67 -3.35
N ARG A 86 -19.98 8.88 -3.80
CA ARG A 86 -19.58 10.16 -3.18
C ARG A 86 -20.57 10.64 -2.11
N ALA A 87 -21.67 9.92 -1.88
CA ALA A 87 -22.60 10.22 -0.80
C ALA A 87 -21.89 10.13 0.56
N ALA A 88 -22.20 11.05 1.48
CA ALA A 88 -21.61 11.06 2.80
C ALA A 88 -21.90 9.74 3.55
N GLY A 89 -20.86 9.16 4.17
CA GLY A 89 -20.95 7.86 4.86
C GLY A 89 -20.77 6.64 3.95
N SER A 90 -20.61 6.83 2.63
CA SER A 90 -20.29 5.73 1.72
C SER A 90 -18.94 5.09 2.06
N GLN A 91 -18.89 3.77 2.00
CA GLN A 91 -17.66 3.01 2.25
C GLN A 91 -16.76 3.00 1.01
N ILE A 92 -15.46 3.13 1.25
CA ILE A 92 -14.43 2.94 0.22
C ILE A 92 -14.31 1.44 -0.07
N LYS A 93 -14.12 1.09 -1.34
CA LYS A 93 -13.93 -0.29 -1.79
C LYS A 93 -12.55 -0.50 -2.41
N LEU A 94 -12.08 -1.73 -2.36
CA LEU A 94 -10.94 -2.19 -3.16
C LEU A 94 -11.40 -2.42 -4.59
N GLN A 95 -10.81 -1.76 -5.57
CA GLN A 95 -11.00 -2.08 -6.99
C GLN A 95 -9.65 -2.22 -7.67
N GLY A 96 -9.59 -2.91 -8.82
CA GLY A 96 -8.33 -3.00 -9.58
C GLY A 96 -7.77 -1.62 -9.91
N CYS A 97 -6.47 -1.42 -9.65
CA CYS A 97 -5.79 -0.17 -9.93
C CYS A 97 -5.85 0.17 -11.43
N ARG A 98 -6.17 1.42 -11.76
CA ARG A 98 -6.34 1.91 -13.13
C ARG A 98 -5.74 3.29 -13.26
N GLU A 99 -4.83 3.45 -14.22
CA GLU A 99 -4.29 4.78 -14.53
C GLU A 99 -5.42 5.75 -14.90
N ASN A 100 -5.34 6.97 -14.36
CA ASN A 100 -6.31 8.06 -14.59
C ASN A 100 -7.74 7.78 -14.06
N ASP A 101 -7.94 6.80 -13.17
CA ASP A 101 -9.22 6.66 -12.47
C ASP A 101 -9.33 7.68 -11.33
N SER A 102 -10.06 8.76 -11.56
CA SER A 102 -10.26 9.86 -10.60
C SER A 102 -11.02 9.46 -9.32
N ARG A 103 -11.51 8.22 -9.26
CA ARG A 103 -12.13 7.64 -8.06
C ARG A 103 -11.11 7.01 -7.13
N GLN A 104 -9.90 6.74 -7.61
CA GLN A 104 -8.82 6.14 -6.82
C GLN A 104 -8.14 7.22 -6.00
N VAL A 105 -8.16 7.05 -4.68
CA VAL A 105 -7.88 8.14 -3.72
C VAL A 105 -6.44 8.12 -3.22
N SER A 106 -6.03 9.29 -2.73
CA SER A 106 -4.76 9.52 -2.04
C SER A 106 -5.00 9.78 -0.54
N PHE A 107 -3.93 9.92 0.23
CA PHE A 107 -4.02 10.44 1.60
C PHE A 107 -3.04 11.59 1.82
N GLU A 108 -3.32 12.37 2.84
CA GLU A 108 -2.39 13.33 3.44
C GLU A 108 -2.27 13.07 4.94
N ILE A 109 -1.13 13.46 5.51
CA ILE A 109 -0.93 13.43 6.95
C ILE A 109 -1.17 14.83 7.48
N LYS A 110 -2.21 15.00 8.29
CA LYS A 110 -2.55 16.27 8.95
C LYS A 110 -2.58 16.06 10.45
N TYR A 111 -1.75 16.80 11.18
CA TYR A 111 -1.70 16.76 12.66
C TYR A 111 -1.59 15.32 13.22
N SER A 112 -0.80 14.45 12.57
CA SER A 112 -0.63 13.03 12.90
C SER A 112 -1.83 12.11 12.59
N PHE A 113 -2.85 12.61 11.90
CA PHE A 113 -3.95 11.81 11.37
C PHE A 113 -3.75 11.56 9.88
N VAL A 114 -4.07 10.34 9.44
CA VAL A 114 -4.16 9.99 8.02
C VAL A 114 -5.54 10.41 7.53
N VAL A 115 -5.59 11.38 6.62
CA VAL A 115 -6.83 11.87 6.00
C VAL A 115 -6.87 11.36 4.57
N ILE A 116 -7.87 10.54 4.25
CA ILE A 116 -8.12 10.10 2.88
C ILE A 116 -8.74 11.26 2.10
N ILE A 117 -8.13 11.62 0.98
CA ILE A 117 -8.57 12.73 0.12
C ILE A 117 -9.39 12.16 -1.04
N ILE A 118 -10.65 12.59 -1.12
CA ILE A 118 -11.52 12.33 -2.26
C ILE A 118 -11.41 13.51 -3.23
N THR A 119 -10.88 13.30 -4.43
CA THR A 119 -10.74 14.31 -5.48
C THR A 119 -11.99 14.49 -6.35
#